data_AF-A0A917XM41-F1
#
_entry.id   AF-A0A917XM41-F1
#
_cell.length_a   1.000
_cell.length_b   1.000
_cell.length_c   1.000
_cell.angle_alpha   90.00
_cell.angle_beta   90.00
_cell.angle_gamma   90.00
#
_symmetry.space_group_name_H-M   'P 1'
#
loop_
_entity.id
_entity.type
_entity.pdbx_description
1 polymer ?
#
loop_
_entity_poly.entity_id
_entity_poly.type
_entity_poly.pdbx_seq_one_letter_code
_entity_poly.pdbx_strand_id
1 'polypeptide(L)'
;MSAESAGTAGSAADRALLEQADSLVIGGYVGAERAEETAAAVPAARQRVLDWLRITSAEGDWRRFERLAGLALHVHPDGLGPILATVLVTRPAGVNTEDLVDLLGELRAPEGVEPVAALVRERKSTDGPYFSFCVKAIQALGEIGTPDAVGFLRGVATGDPAAWPDPLRWHAAEELGIEDELGFDEDRMLGGP
;
A
#
# COMPACT_ATOMS: atom_id res chain seq x y z
N MET A 1 -33.82 21.90 -27.04
CA MET A 1 -32.40 22.29 -27.00
C MET A 1 -31.69 21.13 -26.34
N SER A 2 -30.91 20.42 -27.14
CA SER A 2 -30.43 19.06 -26.86
C SER A 2 -29.35 19.01 -25.78
N ALA A 3 -29.30 17.83 -25.18
CA ALA A 3 -28.37 17.27 -24.20
C ALA A 3 -26.90 17.73 -24.26
N GLU A 4 -26.30 17.81 -23.07
CA GLU A 4 -24.98 17.23 -22.84
C GLU A 4 -25.03 16.40 -21.56
N SER A 5 -24.92 15.09 -21.76
CA SER A 5 -24.97 14.01 -20.78
C SER A 5 -23.53 13.55 -20.54
N ALA A 6 -23.11 13.55 -19.27
CA ALA A 6 -22.07 12.70 -18.67
C ALA A 6 -20.94 12.16 -19.60
N GLY A 7 -19.79 12.84 -19.62
CA GLY A 7 -18.51 12.13 -19.55
C GLY A 7 -18.36 11.61 -18.12
N THR A 8 -17.92 10.40 -17.80
CA THR A 8 -16.72 9.73 -18.30
C THR A 8 -16.84 8.23 -17.96
N ALA A 9 -17.69 7.49 -18.67
CA ALA A 9 -17.60 6.02 -18.67
C ALA A 9 -16.68 5.63 -19.83
N GLY A 10 -15.57 4.95 -19.55
CA GLY A 10 -14.64 4.47 -20.59
C GLY A 10 -15.39 3.81 -21.73
N SER A 11 -14.98 4.09 -22.97
CA SER A 11 -15.63 3.57 -24.17
C SER A 11 -15.75 2.03 -24.11
N ALA A 12 -16.66 1.42 -24.86
CA ALA A 12 -16.79 -0.04 -24.90
C ALA A 12 -15.45 -0.76 -25.23
N ALA A 13 -14.61 -0.11 -26.03
CA ALA A 13 -13.26 -0.59 -26.32
C ALA A 13 -12.32 -0.54 -25.10
N ASP A 14 -12.41 0.51 -24.27
CA ASP A 14 -11.62 0.63 -23.04
C ASP A 14 -12.05 -0.41 -21.99
N ARG A 15 -13.35 -0.69 -21.87
CA ARG A 15 -13.84 -1.78 -21.01
C ARG A 15 -13.33 -3.15 -21.48
N ALA A 16 -13.33 -3.41 -22.79
CA ALA A 16 -12.80 -4.67 -23.32
C ALA A 16 -11.29 -4.84 -23.05
N LEU A 17 -10.50 -3.75 -23.14
CA LEU A 17 -9.07 -3.77 -22.82
C LEU A 17 -8.83 -4.02 -21.32
N LEU A 18 -9.63 -3.39 -20.45
CA LEU A 18 -9.60 -3.64 -19.01
C LEU A 18 -9.92 -5.11 -18.69
N GLU A 19 -10.97 -5.67 -19.29
CA GLU A 19 -11.35 -7.08 -19.10
C GLU A 19 -10.25 -8.03 -19.55
N GLN A 20 -9.62 -7.73 -20.70
CA GLN A 20 -8.50 -8.51 -21.21
C GLN A 20 -7.30 -8.45 -20.26
N ALA A 21 -6.89 -7.25 -19.81
CA ALA A 21 -5.77 -7.08 -18.90
C ALA A 21 -6.04 -7.77 -17.55
N ASP A 22 -7.25 -7.59 -16.98
CA ASP A 22 -7.68 -8.25 -15.75
C ASP A 22 -7.58 -9.77 -15.87
N SER A 23 -8.06 -10.35 -16.98
CA SER A 23 -8.02 -11.81 -17.18
C SER A 23 -6.60 -12.40 -17.14
N LEU A 24 -5.60 -11.64 -17.60
CA LEU A 24 -4.20 -12.06 -17.63
C LEU A 24 -3.52 -12.01 -16.25
N VAL A 25 -4.06 -11.21 -15.33
CA VAL A 25 -3.56 -11.06 -13.96
C VAL A 25 -4.37 -11.84 -12.92
N ILE A 26 -5.37 -12.64 -13.34
CA ILE A 26 -6.11 -13.54 -12.43
C ILE A 26 -5.21 -14.67 -11.91
N GLY A 27 -5.27 -14.96 -10.61
CA GLY A 27 -4.70 -16.20 -10.04
C GLY A 27 -3.45 -16.01 -9.20
N GLY A 28 -3.32 -14.88 -8.51
CA GLY A 28 -2.31 -14.66 -7.48
C GLY A 28 -1.50 -13.39 -7.71
N TYR A 29 -0.35 -13.33 -7.06
CA TYR A 29 0.59 -12.21 -7.11
C TYR A 29 0.97 -11.84 -8.55
N VAL A 30 1.09 -10.54 -8.81
CA VAL A 30 1.49 -9.98 -10.10
C VAL A 30 2.89 -9.41 -9.94
N GLY A 31 3.90 -10.25 -10.21
CA GLY A 31 5.30 -9.80 -10.24
C GLY A 31 5.68 -9.15 -11.57
N ALA A 32 6.88 -8.59 -11.63
CA ALA A 32 7.39 -7.84 -12.78
C ALA A 32 7.31 -8.60 -14.13
N GLU A 33 7.66 -9.88 -14.16
CA GLU A 33 7.59 -10.71 -15.37
C GLU A 33 6.16 -10.79 -15.90
N ARG A 34 5.21 -11.15 -15.03
CA ARG A 34 3.80 -11.26 -15.37
C ARG A 34 3.18 -9.92 -15.79
N ALA A 35 3.60 -8.84 -15.14
CA ALA A 35 3.17 -7.49 -15.48
C ALA A 35 3.65 -7.09 -16.89
N GLU A 36 4.89 -7.41 -17.24
CA GLU A 36 5.47 -7.13 -18.55
C GLU A 36 4.82 -8.00 -19.64
N GLU A 37 4.56 -9.28 -19.39
CA GLU A 37 3.79 -10.15 -20.29
C GLU A 37 2.38 -9.60 -20.55
N THR A 38 1.71 -9.15 -19.49
CA THR A 38 0.38 -8.54 -19.58
C THR A 38 0.44 -7.27 -20.42
N ALA A 39 1.44 -6.41 -20.20
CA ALA A 39 1.61 -5.18 -20.96
C ALA A 39 2.07 -5.42 -22.40
N ALA A 40 2.72 -6.55 -22.72
CA ALA A 40 3.01 -6.95 -24.09
C ALA A 40 1.72 -7.41 -24.81
N ALA A 41 0.86 -8.16 -24.13
CA ALA A 41 -0.42 -8.63 -24.67
C ALA A 41 -1.47 -7.50 -24.77
N VAL A 42 -1.44 -6.55 -23.85
CA VAL A 42 -2.33 -5.38 -23.79
C VAL A 42 -1.50 -4.10 -23.66
N PRO A 43 -0.90 -3.58 -24.75
CA PRO A 43 -0.03 -2.38 -24.70
C PRO A 43 -0.68 -1.14 -24.09
N ALA A 44 -2.01 -1.03 -24.19
CA ALA A 44 -2.78 0.04 -23.58
C ALA A 44 -2.68 0.09 -22.04
N ALA A 45 -2.36 -1.04 -21.38
CA ALA A 45 -2.22 -1.09 -19.91
C ALA A 45 -1.20 -0.06 -19.40
N ARG A 46 -0.09 0.14 -20.14
CA ARG A 46 0.95 1.14 -19.78
C ARG A 46 0.46 2.58 -19.76
N GLN A 47 -0.70 2.88 -20.34
CA GLN A 47 -1.26 4.24 -20.39
C GLN A 47 -2.58 4.35 -19.64
N ARG A 48 -3.30 3.24 -19.48
CA ARG A 48 -4.69 3.22 -19.02
C ARG A 48 -4.87 2.63 -17.62
N VAL A 49 -3.88 1.92 -17.07
CA VAL A 49 -4.06 1.18 -15.81
C VAL A 49 -4.48 2.08 -14.63
N LEU A 50 -4.00 3.32 -14.56
CA LEU A 50 -4.43 4.27 -13.53
C LEU A 50 -5.89 4.72 -13.70
N ASP A 51 -6.37 4.85 -14.95
CA ASP A 51 -7.79 5.13 -15.20
C ASP A 51 -8.66 3.92 -14.88
N TRP A 52 -8.17 2.71 -15.18
CA TRP A 52 -8.87 1.48 -14.82
C TRP A 52 -8.97 1.30 -13.30
N LEU A 53 -7.93 1.67 -12.54
CA LEU A 53 -7.99 1.72 -11.07
C LEU A 53 -9.06 2.68 -10.56
N ARG A 54 -9.19 3.86 -11.18
CA ARG A 54 -10.24 4.82 -10.82
C ARG A 54 -11.64 4.28 -11.13
N ILE A 55 -11.81 3.60 -12.26
CA ILE A 55 -13.07 2.96 -12.65
C ILE A 55 -13.45 1.87 -11.66
N THR A 56 -12.54 0.93 -11.38
CA THR A 56 -12.83 -0.19 -10.47
C THR A 56 -13.06 0.26 -9.04
N SER A 57 -12.33 1.29 -8.58
CA SER A 57 -12.59 1.95 -7.30
C SER A 57 -13.99 2.57 -7.23
N ALA A 58 -14.42 3.29 -8.28
CA ALA A 58 -15.75 3.88 -8.35
C ALA A 58 -16.88 2.83 -8.44
N GLU A 59 -16.61 1.68 -9.05
CA GLU A 59 -17.54 0.54 -9.15
C GLU A 59 -17.53 -0.34 -7.87
N GLY A 60 -16.60 -0.11 -6.94
CA GLY A 60 -16.43 -0.92 -5.72
C GLY A 60 -15.89 -2.33 -5.97
N ASP A 61 -15.26 -2.56 -7.13
CA ASP A 61 -14.66 -3.84 -7.51
C ASP A 61 -13.24 -3.97 -6.96
N TRP A 62 -13.14 -4.11 -5.63
CA TRP A 62 -11.87 -4.06 -4.90
C TRP A 62 -10.91 -5.20 -5.24
N ARG A 63 -11.44 -6.40 -5.50
CA ARG A 63 -10.60 -7.53 -5.94
C ARG A 63 -9.92 -7.24 -7.27
N ARG A 64 -10.63 -6.61 -8.20
CA ARG A 64 -10.05 -6.20 -9.48
C ARG A 64 -9.11 -5.02 -9.32
N PHE A 65 -9.47 -4.05 -8.47
CA PHE A 65 -8.61 -2.94 -8.11
C PHE A 65 -7.24 -3.43 -7.62
N GLU A 66 -7.20 -4.37 -6.67
CA GLU A 66 -5.95 -4.93 -6.12
C GLU A 66 -5.07 -5.58 -7.19
N ARG A 67 -5.65 -6.38 -8.09
CA ARG A 67 -4.90 -7.00 -9.20
C ARG A 67 -4.34 -5.96 -10.16
N LEU A 68 -5.13 -4.95 -10.51
CA LEU A 68 -4.69 -3.85 -11.38
C LEU A 68 -3.64 -2.97 -10.69
N ALA A 69 -3.66 -2.86 -9.36
CA ALA A 69 -2.67 -2.11 -8.60
C ALA A 69 -1.31 -2.82 -8.62
N GLY A 70 -1.30 -4.15 -8.46
CA GLY A 70 -0.10 -4.96 -8.65
C GLY A 70 0.46 -4.89 -10.08
N LEU A 71 -0.42 -4.85 -11.09
CA LEU A 71 0.01 -4.57 -12.47
C LEU A 71 0.62 -3.17 -12.60
N ALA A 72 -0.07 -2.14 -12.09
CA ALA A 72 0.34 -0.74 -12.19
C ALA A 72 1.69 -0.49 -11.53
N LEU A 73 2.00 -1.16 -10.43
CA LEU A 73 3.28 -1.07 -9.72
C LEU A 73 4.47 -1.26 -10.65
N HIS A 74 4.35 -2.19 -11.60
CA HIS A 74 5.44 -2.54 -12.53
C HIS A 74 5.38 -1.79 -13.86
N VAL A 75 4.19 -1.42 -14.34
CA VAL A 75 4.02 -0.87 -15.72
C VAL A 75 3.72 0.61 -15.76
N HIS A 76 3.29 1.20 -14.63
CA HIS A 76 2.97 2.62 -14.49
C HIS A 76 3.05 3.08 -13.02
N PRO A 77 4.24 3.03 -12.37
CA PRO A 77 4.38 3.40 -10.96
C PRO A 77 4.08 4.88 -10.70
N ASP A 78 4.42 5.76 -11.64
CA ASP A 78 4.19 7.20 -11.52
C ASP A 78 2.70 7.50 -11.41
N GLY A 79 2.28 8.15 -10.32
CA GLY A 79 0.88 8.51 -10.07
C GLY A 79 0.02 7.41 -9.44
N LEU A 80 0.56 6.22 -9.16
CA LEU A 80 -0.13 5.15 -8.44
C LEU A 80 -0.29 5.49 -6.94
N GLY A 81 0.73 6.05 -6.31
CA GLY A 81 0.78 6.37 -4.87
C GLY A 81 -0.44 7.14 -4.36
N PRO A 82 -0.83 8.28 -4.97
CA PRO A 82 -2.02 9.03 -4.57
C PRO A 82 -3.33 8.24 -4.64
N ILE A 83 -3.46 7.30 -5.59
CA ILE A 83 -4.66 6.46 -5.74
C ILE A 83 -4.73 5.48 -4.56
N LEU A 84 -3.64 4.77 -4.29
CA LEU A 84 -3.55 3.82 -3.18
C LEU A 84 -3.77 4.51 -1.84
N ALA A 85 -3.12 5.65 -1.60
CA ALA A 85 -3.29 6.45 -0.39
C ALA A 85 -4.75 6.89 -0.17
N THR A 86 -5.45 7.29 -1.23
CA THR A 86 -6.88 7.67 -1.15
C THR A 86 -7.76 6.50 -0.74
N VAL A 87 -7.52 5.32 -1.31
CA VAL A 87 -8.27 4.10 -0.94
C VAL A 87 -7.93 3.69 0.50
N LEU A 88 -6.66 3.79 0.90
CA LEU A 88 -6.22 3.48 2.25
C LEU A 88 -6.84 4.40 3.31
N VAL A 89 -7.05 5.68 3.00
CA VAL A 89 -7.74 6.63 3.91
C VAL A 89 -9.23 6.30 4.03
N THR A 90 -9.89 5.99 2.91
CA THR A 90 -11.34 5.76 2.88
C THR A 90 -11.76 4.38 3.40
N ARG A 91 -10.86 3.39 3.35
CA ARG A 91 -11.03 2.02 3.89
C ARG A 91 -12.38 1.39 3.51
N PRO A 92 -12.71 1.32 2.21
CA PRO A 92 -13.96 0.74 1.77
C PRO A 92 -14.02 -0.75 2.15
N ALA A 93 -15.22 -1.24 2.45
CA ALA A 93 -15.42 -2.63 2.80
C ALA A 93 -14.99 -3.56 1.65
N GLY A 94 -14.16 -4.55 1.97
CA GLY A 94 -13.68 -5.55 1.00
C GLY A 94 -12.31 -5.25 0.38
N VAL A 95 -11.71 -4.08 0.65
CA VAL A 95 -10.30 -3.81 0.35
C VAL A 95 -9.40 -4.54 1.35
N ASN A 96 -8.35 -5.18 0.85
CA ASN A 96 -7.25 -5.65 1.65
C ASN A 96 -6.33 -4.48 2.03
N THR A 97 -6.47 -3.99 3.26
CA THR A 97 -5.65 -2.89 3.79
C THR A 97 -4.17 -3.24 3.81
N GLU A 98 -3.84 -4.50 4.07
CA GLU A 98 -2.44 -4.97 4.17
C GLU A 98 -1.73 -4.87 2.82
N ASP A 99 -2.38 -5.35 1.75
CA ASP A 99 -1.82 -5.26 0.39
C ASP A 99 -1.60 -3.80 -0.05
N LEU A 100 -2.49 -2.88 0.34
CA LEU A 100 -2.29 -1.45 0.03
C LEU A 100 -1.09 -0.85 0.76
N VAL A 101 -0.85 -1.27 2.00
CA VAL A 101 0.33 -0.85 2.78
C VAL A 101 1.60 -1.37 2.12
N ASP A 102 1.62 -2.65 1.74
CA ASP A 102 2.75 -3.26 1.02
C ASP A 102 3.04 -2.54 -0.29
N LEU A 103 2.01 -2.29 -1.11
CA LEU A 103 2.18 -1.59 -2.40
C LEU A 103 2.71 -0.16 -2.23
N LEU A 104 2.30 0.56 -1.18
CA LEU A 104 2.81 1.90 -0.88
C LEU A 104 4.28 1.87 -0.44
N GLY A 105 4.66 0.85 0.34
CA GLY A 105 6.05 0.56 0.72
C GLY A 105 6.93 0.26 -0.49
N GLU A 106 6.54 -0.72 -1.31
CA GLU A 106 7.28 -1.16 -2.49
C GLU A 106 7.44 -0.02 -3.52
N LEU A 107 6.39 0.79 -3.71
CA LEU A 107 6.42 1.97 -4.57
C LEU A 107 7.29 3.11 -3.99
N ARG A 108 7.61 3.05 -2.70
CA ARG A 108 8.21 4.12 -1.90
C ARG A 108 7.40 5.42 -1.97
N ALA A 109 6.07 5.28 -1.92
CA ALA A 109 5.13 6.37 -2.17
C ALA A 109 5.04 7.36 -1.00
N PRO A 110 5.49 8.62 -1.16
CA PRO A 110 5.41 9.63 -0.09
C PRO A 110 3.97 9.89 0.38
N GLU A 111 2.99 9.74 -0.50
CA GLU A 111 1.58 9.94 -0.18
C GLU A 111 1.04 8.91 0.81
N GLY A 112 1.72 7.77 0.97
CA GLY A 112 1.35 6.71 1.90
C GLY A 112 1.72 6.99 3.35
N VAL A 113 2.64 7.92 3.62
CA VAL A 113 3.24 8.09 4.96
C VAL A 113 2.20 8.33 6.05
N GLU A 114 1.40 9.39 5.95
CA GLU A 114 0.41 9.69 6.98
C GLU A 114 -0.74 8.67 7.05
N PRO A 115 -1.31 8.19 5.93
CA PRO A 115 -2.29 7.10 5.95
C PRO A 115 -1.80 5.84 6.69
N VAL A 116 -0.56 5.40 6.43
CA VAL A 116 0.03 4.22 7.07
C VAL A 116 0.33 4.51 8.54
N ALA A 117 0.92 5.67 8.86
CA ALA A 117 1.17 6.09 10.24
C ALA A 117 -0.11 6.19 11.09
N ALA A 118 -1.21 6.69 10.52
CA ALA A 118 -2.50 6.75 11.18
C ALA A 118 -3.02 5.35 11.55
N LEU A 119 -2.86 4.36 10.66
CA LEU A 119 -3.23 2.97 10.94
C LEU A 119 -2.38 2.34 12.06
N VAL A 120 -1.07 2.61 12.08
CA VAL A 120 -0.20 2.18 13.17
C VAL A 120 -0.68 2.79 14.50
N ARG A 121 -0.94 4.10 14.54
CA ARG A 121 -1.44 4.78 15.75
C ARG A 121 -2.79 4.22 16.22
N GLU A 122 -3.69 3.91 15.30
CA GLU A 122 -5.01 3.33 15.58
C GLU A 122 -4.90 1.91 16.16
N ARG A 123 -4.03 1.07 15.59
CA ARG A 123 -3.99 -0.37 15.86
C ARG A 123 -2.97 -0.80 16.90
N LYS A 124 -2.04 0.06 17.31
CA LYS A 124 -0.99 -0.24 18.31
C LYS A 124 -1.51 -0.79 19.65
N SER A 125 -2.80 -0.68 19.96
CA SER A 125 -3.39 -1.21 21.20
C SER A 125 -4.23 -2.47 20.98
N THR A 126 -4.50 -2.87 19.74
CA THR A 126 -5.40 -4.00 19.40
C THR A 126 -4.75 -5.07 18.54
N ASP A 127 -3.60 -4.77 17.93
CA ASP A 127 -2.89 -5.69 17.01
C ASP A 127 -1.97 -6.68 17.75
N GLY A 128 -1.85 -6.54 19.07
CA GLY A 128 -1.07 -7.45 19.91
C GLY A 128 -1.67 -8.86 20.01
N PRO A 129 -0.90 -9.85 20.47
CA PRO A 129 0.45 -9.69 21.01
C PRO A 129 1.57 -9.66 19.96
N TYR A 130 1.31 -10.11 18.72
CA TYR A 130 2.33 -10.21 17.67
C TYR A 130 2.46 -8.96 16.81
N PHE A 131 1.48 -8.05 16.86
CA PHE A 131 1.50 -6.78 16.12
C PHE A 131 1.73 -6.93 14.62
N SER A 132 1.27 -8.04 14.03
CA SER A 132 1.62 -8.44 12.66
C SER A 132 1.32 -7.36 11.62
N PHE A 133 0.20 -6.65 11.75
CA PHE A 133 -0.14 -5.56 10.83
C PHE A 133 0.72 -4.32 11.09
N CYS A 134 0.89 -3.92 12.35
CA CYS A 134 1.64 -2.73 12.72
C CYS A 134 3.12 -2.87 12.36
N VAL A 135 3.70 -4.06 12.52
CA VAL A 135 5.08 -4.36 12.09
C VAL A 135 5.23 -4.19 10.58
N LYS A 136 4.32 -4.78 9.80
CA LYS A 136 4.32 -4.61 8.35
C LYS A 136 4.16 -3.15 7.92
N ALA A 137 3.30 -2.40 8.60
CA ALA A 137 3.14 -0.97 8.35
C ALA A 137 4.38 -0.14 8.72
N ILE A 138 5.11 -0.53 9.78
CA ILE A 138 6.41 0.06 10.14
C ILE A 138 7.46 -0.23 9.05
N GLN A 139 7.53 -1.47 8.57
CA GLN A 139 8.42 -1.87 7.47
C GLN A 139 8.13 -1.06 6.19
N ALA A 140 6.85 -0.95 5.81
CA ALA A 140 6.45 -0.13 4.66
C ALA A 140 6.84 1.35 4.82
N LEU A 141 6.76 1.91 6.03
CA LEU A 141 7.24 3.27 6.30
C LEU A 141 8.78 3.37 6.18
N GLY A 142 9.52 2.33 6.58
CA GLY A 142 10.96 2.21 6.35
C GLY A 142 11.31 2.20 4.87
N GLU A 143 10.60 1.39 4.07
CA GLU A 143 10.75 1.32 2.62
C GLU A 143 10.46 2.67 1.92
N ILE A 144 9.42 3.39 2.35
CA ILE A 144 9.09 4.74 1.84
C ILE A 144 10.25 5.70 2.12
N GLY A 145 10.84 5.67 3.32
CA GLY A 145 12.12 6.32 3.62
C GLY A 145 12.16 7.85 3.49
N THR A 146 11.02 8.52 3.36
CA THR A 146 10.94 9.99 3.32
C THR A 146 11.27 10.59 4.70
N PRO A 147 11.67 11.88 4.78
CA PRO A 147 11.91 12.53 6.08
C PRO A 147 10.73 12.43 7.06
N ASP A 148 9.50 12.47 6.57
CA ASP A 148 8.30 12.34 7.40
C ASP A 148 8.12 10.90 7.91
N ALA A 149 8.38 9.90 7.08
CA ALA A 149 8.36 8.49 7.49
C ALA A 149 9.44 8.22 8.55
N VAL A 150 10.67 8.67 8.31
CA VAL A 150 11.79 8.60 9.27
C VAL A 150 11.44 9.32 10.57
N GLY A 151 10.81 10.49 10.48
CA GLY A 151 10.35 11.26 11.65
C GLY A 151 9.32 10.50 12.47
N PHE A 152 8.36 9.85 11.82
CA PHE A 152 7.37 8.99 12.49
C PHE A 152 8.03 7.78 13.15
N LEU A 153 8.86 7.02 12.42
CA LEU A 153 9.58 5.85 12.94
C LEU A 153 10.43 6.21 14.16
N ARG A 154 11.15 7.34 14.10
CA ARG A 154 11.95 7.82 15.23
C ARG A 154 11.07 8.14 16.43
N GLY A 155 9.91 8.76 16.20
CA GLY A 155 8.92 9.03 17.25
C GLY A 155 8.36 7.76 17.90
N VAL A 156 8.22 6.67 17.15
CA VAL A 156 7.87 5.35 17.69
C VAL A 156 9.03 4.78 18.52
N ALA A 157 10.22 4.67 17.93
CA ALA A 157 11.41 4.07 18.56
C ALA A 157 11.79 4.76 19.88
N THR A 158 11.80 6.10 19.91
CA THR A 158 12.16 6.88 21.11
C THR A 158 10.96 7.24 21.99
N GLY A 159 9.77 6.76 21.66
CA GLY A 159 8.53 7.08 22.36
C GLY A 159 8.44 6.41 23.75
N ASP A 160 7.57 6.96 24.60
CA ASP A 160 7.26 6.41 25.93
C ASP A 160 6.73 4.96 25.80
N PRO A 161 7.30 3.97 26.53
CA PRO A 161 6.81 2.59 26.55
C PRO A 161 5.33 2.44 26.95
N ALA A 162 4.77 3.39 27.72
CA ALA A 162 3.34 3.41 28.03
C ALA A 162 2.47 3.77 26.82
N ALA A 163 3.05 4.47 25.84
CA ALA A 163 2.38 4.87 24.60
C ALA A 163 2.69 3.94 23.43
N TRP A 164 3.87 3.35 23.38
CA TRP A 164 4.33 2.49 22.29
C TRP A 164 4.78 1.12 22.84
N PRO A 165 4.12 0.01 22.44
CA PRO A 165 4.56 -1.33 22.82
C PRO A 165 6.00 -1.63 22.36
N ASP A 166 6.74 -2.36 23.18
CA ASP A 166 8.14 -2.69 22.93
C ASP A 166 8.38 -3.35 21.56
N PRO A 167 7.56 -4.30 21.05
CA PRO A 167 7.76 -4.82 19.70
C PRO A 167 7.70 -3.75 18.59
N LEU A 168 6.82 -2.77 18.72
CA LEU A 168 6.73 -1.67 17.74
C LEU A 168 7.93 -0.73 17.85
N ARG A 169 8.40 -0.47 19.08
CA ARG A 169 9.60 0.34 19.33
C ARG A 169 10.84 -0.34 18.75
N TRP A 170 10.97 -1.65 18.93
CA TRP A 170 12.04 -2.48 18.35
C TRP A 170 12.06 -2.37 16.83
N HIS A 171 10.97 -2.74 16.15
CA HIS A 171 10.94 -2.73 14.70
C HIS A 171 11.12 -1.33 14.11
N ALA A 172 10.60 -0.28 14.76
CA ALA A 172 10.87 1.08 14.30
C ALA A 172 12.34 1.49 14.47
N ALA A 173 13.04 0.98 15.48
CA ALA A 173 14.47 1.20 15.65
C ALA A 173 15.29 0.41 14.62
N GLU A 174 14.92 -0.84 14.35
CA GLU A 174 15.51 -1.72 13.35
C GLU A 174 15.43 -1.11 11.94
N GLU A 175 14.26 -0.61 11.53
CA GLU A 175 14.09 0.09 10.24
C GLU A 175 14.97 1.35 10.11
N LEU A 176 15.37 1.94 11.24
CA LEU A 176 16.25 3.10 11.29
C LEU A 176 17.73 2.74 11.50
N GLY A 177 18.04 1.49 11.85
CA GLY A 177 19.37 1.03 12.25
C GLY A 177 19.90 1.71 13.51
N ILE A 178 19.04 1.97 14.51
CA ILE A 178 19.38 2.67 15.76
C ILE A 178 19.09 1.86 17.03
N GLU A 179 18.73 0.58 16.90
CA GLU A 179 18.41 -0.32 18.02
C GLU A 179 19.56 -0.42 19.04
N ASP A 180 20.80 -0.54 18.57
CA ASP A 180 22.01 -0.55 19.39
C ASP A 180 22.24 0.79 20.09
N GLU A 181 21.97 1.91 19.40
CA GLU A 181 22.10 3.26 19.96
C GLU A 181 21.11 3.50 21.11
N LEU A 182 19.93 2.89 21.00
CA LEU A 182 18.88 2.93 22.02
C LEU A 182 19.08 1.89 23.14
N GLY A 183 20.06 0.99 22.99
CA GLY A 183 20.33 -0.09 23.93
C GLY A 183 19.17 -1.09 24.03
N PHE A 184 18.45 -1.30 22.93
CA PHE A 184 17.40 -2.30 22.86
C PHE A 184 18.00 -3.70 22.78
N ASP A 185 17.33 -4.64 23.42
CA ASP A 185 17.68 -6.06 23.43
C ASP A 185 16.52 -6.82 22.79
N GLU A 186 16.79 -7.52 21.68
CA GLU A 186 15.75 -8.16 20.85
C GLU A 186 14.88 -9.11 21.68
N ASP A 187 15.52 -10.03 22.41
CA ASP A 187 14.83 -11.03 23.23
C ASP A 187 13.91 -10.36 24.25
N ARG A 188 14.39 -9.32 24.95
CA ARG A 188 13.56 -8.58 25.91
C ARG A 188 12.42 -7.83 25.23
N MET A 189 12.67 -7.19 24.09
CA MET A 189 11.70 -6.30 23.43
C MET A 189 10.60 -7.07 22.70
N LEU A 190 10.93 -8.26 22.17
CA LEU A 190 10.02 -9.13 21.43
C LEU A 190 9.36 -10.20 22.30
N GLY A 191 9.68 -10.26 23.60
CA GLY A 191 9.10 -11.26 24.51
C GLY A 191 9.67 -12.65 24.32
N GLY A 192 10.95 -12.74 23.96
CA GLY A 192 11.76 -13.96 24.02
C GLY A 192 11.74 -14.62 25.41
N PRO A 193 12.07 -15.92 25.46
CA PRO A 193 11.90 -16.77 26.66
C PRO A 193 12.73 -16.35 27.88
#